data_AF-A0AAD7FJF5-F1
#
_entry.id   AF-A0AAD7FJF5-F1
#
_cell.length_a   1.000
_cell.length_b   1.000
_cell.length_c   1.000
_cell.angle_alpha   90.00
_cell.angle_beta   90.00
_cell.angle_gamma   90.00
#
_symmetry.space_group_name_H-M   'P 1'
#
loop_
_entity.id
_entity.type
_entity.pdbx_description
1 polymer ?
#
loop_
_entity_poly.entity_id
_entity_poly.type
_entity_poly.pdbx_seq_one_letter_code
_entity_poly.pdbx_strand_id
1 'polypeptide(L)'
;YTGKRPRWKAGLDFILEFGFYGLKSDGLTALQLANNLVFLGICEPPEPEAMAAWVSEKGDLGAFKGLRHLGFNLQQSDPTATRTAFLCVYNHLAEHLSAEDKDVLGFGVIFVEHALCKIQRWSQR
;
A
#
# COMPACT_ATOMS: atom_id res chain seq x y z
N TYR A 1 5.71 14.14 19.11
CA TYR A 1 5.91 15.31 18.22
C TYR A 1 4.60 16.05 18.12
N THR A 2 4.56 17.35 18.39
CA THR A 2 3.33 18.17 18.39
C THR A 2 3.14 18.97 17.10
N GLY A 3 4.07 18.87 16.14
CA GLY A 3 3.96 19.53 14.84
C GLY A 3 3.05 18.77 13.88
N LYS A 4 2.71 19.42 12.76
CA LYS A 4 1.92 18.81 11.68
C LYS A 4 2.66 17.59 11.15
N ARG A 5 2.01 16.42 11.19
CA ARG A 5 2.58 15.18 10.65
C ARG A 5 2.74 15.31 9.13
N PRO A 6 3.91 14.99 8.56
CA PRO A 6 4.05 14.91 7.10
C PRO A 6 3.13 13.84 6.53
N ARG A 7 2.69 14.03 5.29
CA ARG A 7 1.98 13.01 4.52
C ARG A 7 2.90 11.82 4.27
N TRP A 8 2.34 10.61 4.22
CA TRP A 8 3.07 9.40 3.87
C TRP A 8 3.98 9.54 2.64
N LYS A 9 3.47 10.15 1.56
CA LYS A 9 4.24 10.36 0.33
C LYS A 9 5.48 11.23 0.55
N ALA A 10 5.36 12.30 1.34
CA ALA A 10 6.49 13.16 1.68
C ALA A 10 7.54 12.39 2.53
N GLY A 11 7.09 11.51 3.43
CA GLY A 11 7.98 10.62 4.19
C GLY A 11 8.71 9.63 3.28
N LEU A 12 8.00 9.03 2.31
CA LEU A 12 8.59 8.14 1.32
C LEU A 12 9.63 8.85 0.44
N ASP A 13 9.28 10.04 -0.06
CA ASP A 13 10.17 10.84 -0.91
C ASP A 13 11.43 11.25 -0.13
N PHE A 14 11.28 11.69 1.12
CA PHE A 14 12.40 11.97 2.02
C PHE A 14 13.35 10.76 2.17
N ILE A 15 12.81 9.55 2.38
CA ILE A 15 13.61 8.33 2.52
C ILE A 15 14.38 8.02 1.24
N LEU A 16 13.72 8.15 0.08
CA LEU A 16 14.32 7.89 -1.23
C LEU A 16 15.41 8.90 -1.57
N GLU A 17 15.19 10.18 -1.26
CA GLU A 17 16.14 11.28 -1.45
C GLU A 17 17.37 11.14 -0.56
N PHE A 18 17.18 10.78 0.72
CA PHE A 18 18.28 10.60 1.68
C PHE A 18 19.24 9.49 1.22
N GLY A 19 18.70 8.47 0.54
CA GLY A 19 19.48 7.56 -0.27
C GLY A 19 20.40 6.62 0.51
N PHE A 20 19.98 6.18 1.71
CA PHE A 20 20.67 5.15 2.46
C PHE A 20 20.90 3.89 1.62
N TYR A 21 22.08 3.30 1.78
CA TYR A 21 22.42 2.04 1.13
C TYR A 21 21.41 0.95 1.56
N GLY A 22 20.84 0.22 0.59
CA GLY A 22 19.79 -0.78 0.83
C GLY A 22 18.34 -0.28 0.69
N LEU A 23 18.10 1.04 0.64
CA LEU A 23 16.75 1.60 0.44
C LEU A 23 16.47 2.03 -1.01
N LYS A 24 17.52 2.20 -1.83
CA LYS A 24 17.43 2.69 -3.22
C LYS A 24 17.06 1.63 -4.26
N SER A 25 17.33 0.35 -3.99
CA SER A 25 17.43 -0.67 -5.05
C SER A 25 16.08 -1.08 -5.64
N ASP A 26 15.04 -1.23 -4.83
CA ASP A 26 13.71 -1.70 -5.26
C ASP A 26 12.57 -0.73 -4.89
N GLY A 27 12.80 0.17 -3.93
CA GLY A 27 11.81 1.08 -3.36
C GLY A 27 10.83 0.39 -2.41
N LEU A 28 10.81 -0.94 -2.32
CA LEU A 28 9.95 -1.69 -1.41
C LEU A 28 10.41 -1.52 0.03
N THR A 29 11.72 -1.59 0.28
CA THR A 29 12.25 -1.37 1.63
C THR A 29 11.99 0.06 2.09
N ALA A 30 12.07 1.04 1.17
CA ALA A 30 11.71 2.43 1.45
C ALA A 30 10.21 2.58 1.76
N LEU A 31 9.33 1.89 1.02
CA LEU A 31 7.89 1.84 1.31
C LEU A 31 7.61 1.30 2.70
N GLN A 32 8.24 0.19 3.06
CA GLN A 32 8.08 -0.44 4.37
C GLN A 32 8.53 0.49 5.49
N LEU A 33 9.64 1.22 5.29
CA LEU A 33 10.08 2.24 6.24
C LEU A 33 9.06 3.38 6.34
N ALA A 34 8.52 3.88 5.23
CA ALA A 34 7.47 4.90 5.24
C ALA A 34 6.20 4.42 5.98
N ASN A 35 5.81 3.16 5.78
CA ASN A 35 4.70 2.53 6.51
C ASN A 35 4.98 2.46 8.02
N ASN A 36 6.22 2.13 8.42
CA ASN A 36 6.62 2.16 9.82
C ASN A 36 6.55 3.57 10.43
N LEU A 37 6.87 4.62 9.66
CA LEU A 37 6.68 5.99 10.13
C LEU A 37 5.21 6.33 10.38
N VAL A 38 4.28 5.75 9.61
CA VAL A 38 2.84 5.87 9.87
C VAL A 38 2.46 5.14 11.16
N PHE A 39 2.92 3.90 11.35
CA PHE A 39 2.63 3.12 12.57
C PHE A 39 3.19 3.77 13.84
N LEU A 40 4.34 4.46 13.74
CA LEU A 40 4.93 5.24 14.82
C LEU A 40 4.23 6.58 15.07
N GLY A 41 3.21 6.93 14.27
CA GLY A 41 2.50 8.21 14.36
C GLY A 41 3.33 9.41 13.92
N ILE A 42 4.42 9.18 13.18
CA ILE A 42 5.30 10.23 12.63
C ILE A 42 4.71 10.78 11.33
N CYS A 43 4.22 9.90 10.45
CA CYS A 43 3.54 10.29 9.20
C CYS A 43 2.02 10.07 9.29
N GLU A 44 1.27 10.82 8.50
CA GLU A 44 -0.13 10.52 8.22
C GLU A 44 -0.23 9.28 7.32
N PRO A 45 -1.26 8.43 7.48
CA PRO A 45 -1.48 7.29 6.59
C PRO A 45 -1.60 7.71 5.11
N PRO A 46 -1.24 6.82 4.17
CA PRO A 46 -1.44 7.08 2.75
C PRO A 46 -2.93 7.18 2.42
N GLU A 47 -3.26 8.08 1.49
CA GLU A 47 -4.53 8.02 0.77
C GLU A 47 -4.54 6.77 -0.14
N PRO A 48 -5.70 6.11 -0.34
CA PRO A 48 -5.80 4.93 -1.21
C PRO A 48 -5.22 5.17 -2.61
N GLU A 49 -5.45 6.37 -3.13
CA GLU A 49 -4.90 6.88 -4.39
C GLU A 49 -3.38 6.85 -4.46
N ALA A 50 -2.72 7.37 -3.42
CA ALA A 50 -1.28 7.48 -3.38
C ALA A 50 -0.64 6.10 -3.32
N MET A 51 -1.24 5.18 -2.55
CA MET A 51 -0.79 3.79 -2.50
C MET A 51 -1.02 3.08 -3.84
N ALA A 52 -2.19 3.25 -4.46
CA ALA A 52 -2.50 2.60 -5.72
C ALA A 52 -1.61 3.09 -6.87
N ALA A 53 -1.28 4.38 -6.90
CA ALA A 53 -0.30 4.93 -7.83
C ALA A 53 1.08 4.26 -7.65
N TRP A 54 1.56 4.14 -6.41
CA TRP A 54 2.81 3.45 -6.13
C TRP A 54 2.78 1.97 -6.54
N VAL A 55 1.67 1.27 -6.27
CA VAL A 55 1.46 -0.13 -6.71
C VAL A 55 1.49 -0.25 -8.23
N SER A 56 0.92 0.71 -8.96
CA SER A 56 0.94 0.73 -10.43
C SER A 56 2.34 0.92 -10.99
N GLU A 57 3.16 1.79 -10.38
CA GLU A 57 4.56 2.01 -10.79
C GLU A 57 5.43 0.77 -10.56
N LYS A 58 5.04 -0.09 -9.62
CA LYS A 58 5.78 -1.29 -9.20
C LYS A 58 5.06 -2.57 -9.60
N GLY A 59 4.71 -2.69 -10.88
CA GLY A 59 3.88 -3.78 -11.39
C GLY A 59 4.42 -5.21 -11.24
N ASP A 60 5.68 -5.38 -10.80
CA ASP A 60 6.26 -6.69 -10.48
C ASP A 60 6.10 -7.08 -9.00
N LEU A 61 5.58 -6.20 -8.16
CA LEU A 61 5.41 -6.43 -6.73
C LEU A 61 4.09 -7.14 -6.39
N GLY A 62 4.03 -7.64 -5.16
CA GLY A 62 2.97 -8.53 -4.69
C GLY A 62 1.57 -7.94 -4.78
N ALA A 63 1.38 -6.66 -4.46
CA ALA A 63 0.06 -6.04 -4.45
C ALA A 63 -0.55 -5.97 -5.86
N PHE A 64 0.23 -5.57 -6.87
CA PHE A 64 -0.21 -5.56 -8.27
C PHE A 64 -0.56 -6.97 -8.77
N LYS A 65 0.31 -7.94 -8.47
CA LYS A 65 0.08 -9.36 -8.77
C LYS A 65 -1.15 -9.92 -8.04
N GLY A 66 -1.40 -9.46 -6.82
CA GLY A 66 -2.56 -9.81 -6.02
C GLY A 66 -3.87 -9.31 -6.64
N LEU A 67 -3.90 -8.07 -7.13
CA LEU A 67 -5.06 -7.56 -7.88
C LEU A 67 -5.32 -8.37 -9.15
N ARG A 68 -4.29 -8.69 -9.93
CA ARG A 68 -4.46 -9.58 -11.10
C ARG A 68 -4.97 -10.97 -10.69
N HIS A 69 -4.51 -11.49 -9.57
CA HIS A 69 -4.95 -12.79 -9.04
C HIS A 69 -6.42 -12.79 -8.61
N LEU A 70 -6.93 -11.64 -8.15
CA LEU A 70 -8.36 -11.43 -7.86
C LEU A 70 -9.24 -11.34 -9.13
N GLY A 71 -8.65 -11.38 -10.32
CA GLY A 71 -9.38 -11.35 -11.61
C GLY A 71 -9.46 -9.96 -12.25
N PHE A 72 -8.81 -8.94 -11.69
CA PHE A 72 -8.74 -7.63 -12.34
C PHE A 72 -7.83 -7.69 -13.57
N ASN A 73 -8.31 -7.18 -14.71
CA ASN A 73 -7.52 -7.07 -15.94
C ASN A 73 -6.65 -5.79 -15.89
N LEU A 74 -5.43 -5.92 -15.38
CA LEU A 74 -4.51 -4.81 -15.19
C LEU A 74 -3.33 -4.86 -16.16
N GLN A 75 -3.01 -3.69 -16.73
CA GLN A 75 -1.80 -3.44 -17.50
C GLN A 75 -0.98 -2.35 -16.80
N GLN A 76 0.35 -2.49 -16.77
CA GLN A 76 1.22 -1.49 -16.14
C GLN A 76 1.12 -0.10 -16.80
N SER A 77 0.78 -0.07 -18.10
CA SER A 77 0.54 1.16 -18.86
C SER A 77 -0.78 1.87 -18.50
N ASP A 78 -1.65 1.24 -17.70
CA ASP A 78 -2.92 1.81 -17.27
C ASP A 78 -2.98 1.97 -15.74
N PRO A 79 -2.44 3.07 -15.20
CA PRO A 79 -2.51 3.35 -13.77
C PRO A 79 -3.94 3.62 -13.27
N THR A 80 -4.85 4.02 -14.16
CA THR A 80 -6.26 4.25 -13.79
C THR A 80 -6.94 2.93 -13.45
N ALA A 81 -6.72 1.88 -14.25
CA ALA A 81 -7.23 0.55 -13.95
C ALA A 81 -6.73 0.02 -12.60
N THR A 82 -5.43 0.19 -12.31
CA THR A 82 -4.84 -0.22 -11.03
C THR A 82 -5.45 0.54 -9.85
N ARG A 83 -5.62 1.86 -9.99
CA ARG A 83 -6.28 2.70 -8.99
C ARG A 83 -7.70 2.25 -8.70
N THR A 84 -8.51 2.05 -9.75
CA THR A 84 -9.89 1.60 -9.61
C THR A 84 -9.95 0.23 -8.95
N ALA A 85 -9.13 -0.73 -9.37
CA ALA A 85 -9.09 -2.06 -8.77
C ALA A 85 -8.72 -2.03 -7.29
N PHE A 86 -7.71 -1.23 -6.92
CA PHE A 86 -7.30 -1.07 -5.52
C PHE A 86 -8.44 -0.46 -4.68
N LEU A 87 -9.10 0.59 -5.18
CA LEU A 87 -10.24 1.22 -4.52
C LEU A 87 -11.42 0.27 -4.38
N CYS A 88 -11.71 -0.56 -5.38
CA CYS A 88 -12.75 -1.58 -5.29
C CYS A 88 -12.47 -2.54 -4.13
N VAL A 89 -11.23 -3.04 -4.01
CA VAL A 89 -10.85 -3.93 -2.89
C VAL A 89 -10.92 -3.20 -1.55
N TYR A 90 -10.40 -1.98 -1.47
CA TYR A 90 -10.44 -1.18 -0.26
C TYR A 90 -11.87 -0.94 0.22
N ASN A 91 -12.75 -0.47 -0.66
CA ASN A 91 -14.16 -0.19 -0.35
C ASN A 91 -14.91 -1.47 0.02
N HIS A 92 -14.67 -2.57 -0.70
CA HIS A 92 -15.29 -3.86 -0.38
C HIS A 92 -14.93 -4.29 1.06
N LEU A 93 -13.66 -4.25 1.44
CA LEU A 93 -13.23 -4.59 2.80
C LEU A 93 -13.74 -3.58 3.84
N ALA A 94 -13.78 -2.29 3.49
CA ALA A 94 -14.32 -1.25 4.37
C ALA A 94 -15.82 -1.44 4.63
N GLU A 95 -16.58 -1.96 3.68
CA GLU A 95 -18.01 -2.21 3.83
C GLU A 95 -18.29 -3.52 4.57
N HIS A 96 -17.48 -4.56 4.37
CA HIS A 96 -17.80 -5.92 4.81
C HIS A 96 -17.09 -6.36 6.10
N LEU A 97 -15.96 -5.74 6.48
CA LEU A 97 -15.31 -6.03 7.75
C LEU A 97 -16.09 -5.39 8.91
N SER A 98 -16.30 -6.15 9.99
CA SER A 98 -16.87 -5.63 11.22
C SER A 98 -15.97 -4.56 11.83
N ALA A 99 -16.52 -3.73 12.73
CA ALA A 99 -15.72 -2.73 13.43
C ALA A 99 -14.62 -3.38 14.30
N GLU A 100 -14.92 -4.53 14.90
CA GLU A 100 -13.98 -5.33 15.68
C GLU A 100 -12.84 -5.86 14.80
N ASP A 101 -13.16 -6.45 13.65
CA ASP A 101 -12.14 -6.93 12.71
C ASP A 101 -11.26 -5.78 12.20
N LYS A 102 -11.87 -4.62 11.92
CA LYS A 102 -11.11 -3.44 11.48
C LYS A 102 -10.12 -2.97 12.54
N ASP A 103 -10.50 -3.01 13.81
CA ASP A 103 -9.62 -2.65 14.92
C ASP A 103 -8.49 -3.68 15.08
N VAL A 104 -8.82 -4.97 15.12
CA VAL A 104 -7.85 -6.07 15.26
C VAL A 104 -6.85 -6.10 14.11
N LEU A 105 -7.30 -5.87 12.88
CA LEU A 105 -6.46 -5.90 11.68
C LEU A 105 -5.67 -4.61 11.46
N GLY A 106 -5.99 -3.53 12.20
CA GLY A 106 -5.48 -2.20 11.89
C GLY A 106 -5.88 -1.77 10.47
N PHE A 107 -7.16 -1.93 10.13
CA PHE A 107 -7.67 -1.70 8.79
C PHE A 107 -7.34 -0.29 8.28
N GLY A 108 -6.82 -0.25 7.06
CA GLY A 108 -6.42 0.97 6.40
C GLY A 108 -5.71 0.66 5.09
N VAL A 109 -5.21 1.69 4.43
CA VAL A 109 -4.61 1.57 3.09
C VAL A 109 -3.37 0.66 3.09
N ILE A 110 -2.53 0.75 4.13
CA ILE A 110 -1.35 -0.11 4.30
C ILE A 110 -1.76 -1.57 4.51
N PHE A 111 -2.83 -1.82 5.28
CA PHE A 111 -3.36 -3.17 5.47
C PHE A 111 -3.80 -3.80 4.14
N VAL A 112 -4.53 -3.04 3.31
CA VAL A 112 -5.01 -3.54 2.00
C VAL A 112 -3.83 -3.88 1.08
N GLU A 113 -2.80 -3.03 1.01
CA GLU A 113 -1.58 -3.33 0.26
C GLU A 113 -0.90 -4.62 0.75
N HIS A 114 -0.72 -4.77 2.06
CA HIS A 114 -0.15 -5.97 2.64
C HIS A 114 -1.00 -7.22 2.36
N ALA A 115 -2.33 -7.14 2.49
CA ALA A 115 -3.24 -8.25 2.21
C ALA A 115 -3.12 -8.70 0.74
N LEU A 116 -3.15 -7.75 -0.20
CA LEU A 116 -2.96 -8.03 -1.63
C LEU A 116 -1.59 -8.67 -1.91
N CYS A 117 -0.53 -8.22 -1.24
CA CYS A 117 0.79 -8.81 -1.32
C CYS A 117 0.87 -10.29 -0.87
N LYS A 118 -0.09 -10.75 -0.05
CA LYS A 118 -0.09 -12.11 0.51
C LYS A 118 -1.17 -13.01 -0.07
N ILE A 119 -2.13 -12.49 -0.82
CA ILE A 119 -3.30 -13.27 -1.28
C ILE A 119 -2.91 -14.52 -2.10
N GLN A 120 -1.86 -14.43 -2.92
CA GLN A 120 -1.34 -15.57 -3.69
C GLN A 120 -0.79 -16.70 -2.81
N ARG A 121 -0.40 -16.41 -1.56
CA ARG A 121 0.10 -17.43 -0.61
C ARG A 121 -1.03 -18.22 0.02
N TRP A 122 -2.24 -17.67 0.02
CA TRP A 122 -3.41 -18.31 0.61
C TRP A 122 -4.16 -19.18 -0.39
N SER A 123 -4.17 -18.80 -1.67
CA SER A 123 -4.78 -19.62 -2.73
C SER A 123 -3.98 -20.88 -3.08
N GLN A 124 -2.73 -21.00 -2.60
CA GLN A 124 -1.86 -22.17 -2.80
C GLN A 124 -1.79 -23.10 -1.58
N ARG A 125 -2.64 -22.89 -0.56
CA ARG A 125 -2.77 -23.76 0.61
C ARG A 125 -4.05 -24.58 0.52
#